data_AF-A0A8B7JK96-F1
#
_entry.id   AF-A0A8B7JK96-F1
#
_cell.length_a   1.000
_cell.length_b   1.000
_cell.length_c   1.000
_cell.angle_alpha   90.00
_cell.angle_beta   90.00
_cell.angle_gamma   90.00
#
_symmetry.space_group_name_H-M   'P 1'
#
loop_
_entity.id
_entity.type
_entity.pdbx_description
1 polymer ?
#
loop_
_entity_poly.entity_id
_entity_poly.type
_entity_poly.pdbx_seq_one_letter_code
_entity_poly.pdbx_strand_id
1 'polypeptide(L)'
;MKGRCLCHSGWKGAECDVPTNQCIDVSCNNHGTCIMGTCICNPGYKGESCEEVDCMDPTCSGRGVCVRGECHCSVGWGGTNCETPRATCLDQCSGHGTFLPDTGLCSCDPNWTGHDCSIEICAADCGGHGICVGGTCRCEEGWMGTACDQRACHPRCNEHGTCRDGKCECSPGWNGEHCTIDGLVDCMDPDCCLQPLCHVNALCLGSPDPLDIIQETQAPISQQSLHSFYDRIKFLIGKDSTHIIPGDNPFEGGHACVIRGQVMTADGTPLVGVNISFVNNPLFGYTISRQDGSFDLVTIGGISIILHFERAPFITQEHTLWLPWDRFFVMETIVMRHEENEIPSCDLSNFARPNPVVSPSPLTSFASSCSEKGPIVPEIQALQEEINISGSKIKVSYLSSRTAGYKSVLRISMTHPTIPFNLMKVHLMVAVEGRLFRKWFAAAPDLSYYFIWDKTDVYSQKVYGLSEAFVSVGYEYESCPDLILWEKRTAVLQGYEIDASKLGGWSLDKHHALNIQSGILHKGNGENQFISQQPPVIGSIMGNGRRRSISCPSCNGLADGNKLLAPVALTCGSDGSLYVGDFNYIRRIFPSGNVTNILELRYTVLHAASYNYAL
;
A
#
# COMPACT_ATOMS: atom_id res chain seq x y z
N MET A 1 -43.41 33.43 -42.07
CA MET A 1 -42.11 33.30 -41.41
C MET A 1 -42.15 32.03 -40.58
N LYS A 2 -41.29 31.03 -40.84
CA LYS A 2 -41.10 29.90 -39.91
C LYS A 2 -39.91 30.27 -39.02
N GLY A 3 -40.18 30.59 -37.75
CA GLY A 3 -39.12 30.74 -36.74
C GLY A 3 -38.69 29.37 -36.22
N ARG A 4 -37.40 29.18 -35.92
CA ARG A 4 -36.86 27.96 -35.33
C ARG A 4 -36.48 28.26 -33.87
N CYS A 5 -36.92 27.42 -32.93
CA CYS A 5 -36.52 27.51 -31.53
C CYS A 5 -35.04 27.14 -31.37
N LEU A 6 -34.31 27.93 -30.58
CA LEU A 6 -32.93 27.67 -30.18
C LEU A 6 -32.93 27.30 -28.70
N CYS A 7 -32.54 26.06 -28.39
CA CYS A 7 -32.57 25.53 -27.04
C CYS A 7 -31.36 25.97 -26.20
N HIS A 8 -31.54 26.10 -24.89
CA HIS A 8 -30.44 26.28 -23.94
C HIS A 8 -29.56 25.02 -23.87
N SER A 9 -28.28 25.22 -23.55
CA SER A 9 -27.29 24.13 -23.43
C SER A 9 -27.79 23.03 -22.48
N GLY A 10 -27.86 21.79 -22.97
CA GLY A 10 -28.37 20.65 -22.21
C GLY A 10 -29.77 20.18 -22.61
N TRP A 11 -30.47 20.89 -23.51
CA TRP A 11 -31.83 20.59 -23.95
C TRP A 11 -31.96 20.58 -25.47
N LYS A 12 -32.86 19.74 -25.98
CA LYS A 12 -33.18 19.54 -27.40
C LYS A 12 -34.67 19.23 -27.59
N GLY A 13 -35.09 19.04 -28.84
CA GLY A 13 -36.50 18.84 -29.22
C GLY A 13 -37.12 20.10 -29.83
N ALA A 14 -38.24 19.94 -30.54
CA ALA A 14 -38.91 21.06 -31.22
C ALA A 14 -39.39 22.16 -30.24
N GLU A 15 -39.65 21.78 -28.98
CA GLU A 15 -40.07 22.66 -27.90
C GLU A 15 -39.01 22.81 -26.78
N CYS A 16 -37.79 22.27 -26.99
CA CYS A 16 -36.66 22.34 -26.05
C CYS A 16 -36.94 21.70 -24.67
N ASP A 17 -37.77 20.68 -24.63
CA ASP A 17 -38.30 19.99 -23.45
C ASP A 17 -37.61 18.63 -23.18
N VAL A 18 -36.70 18.20 -24.04
CA VAL A 18 -35.98 16.92 -23.91
C VAL A 18 -34.51 17.16 -23.50
N PRO A 19 -34.02 16.60 -22.39
CA PRO A 19 -32.60 16.64 -22.04
C PRO A 19 -31.71 16.02 -23.12
N THR A 20 -30.53 16.59 -23.40
CA THR A 20 -29.67 16.09 -24.50
C THR A 20 -29.27 14.61 -24.37
N ASN A 21 -29.20 14.09 -23.14
CA ASN A 21 -28.84 12.71 -22.83
C ASN A 21 -30.04 11.73 -22.91
N GLN A 22 -31.23 12.19 -23.25
CA GLN A 22 -32.43 11.38 -23.48
C GLN A 22 -32.85 11.46 -24.95
N CYS A 23 -33.40 10.38 -25.50
CA CYS A 23 -33.92 10.39 -26.86
C CYS A 23 -35.30 11.04 -26.88
N ILE A 24 -35.64 11.69 -28.00
CA ILE A 24 -36.94 12.34 -28.18
C ILE A 24 -38.07 11.29 -28.15
N ASP A 25 -37.83 10.13 -28.75
CA ASP A 25 -38.61 8.90 -28.51
C ASP A 25 -37.75 7.90 -27.74
N VAL A 26 -38.15 7.57 -26.51
CA VAL A 26 -37.43 6.64 -25.63
C VAL A 26 -37.40 5.22 -26.21
N SER A 27 -38.39 4.86 -27.03
CA SER A 27 -38.49 3.56 -27.69
C SER A 27 -37.85 3.54 -29.08
N CYS A 28 -37.37 4.68 -29.60
CA CYS A 28 -36.85 4.82 -30.97
C CYS A 28 -37.79 4.14 -31.99
N ASN A 29 -39.10 4.44 -31.92
CA ASN A 29 -40.17 3.82 -32.69
C ASN A 29 -40.22 2.27 -32.66
N ASN A 30 -39.64 1.63 -31.65
CA ASN A 30 -39.41 0.18 -31.53
C ASN A 30 -38.45 -0.41 -32.60
N HIS A 31 -37.79 0.45 -33.36
CA HIS A 31 -36.86 0.10 -34.43
C HIS A 31 -35.42 0.51 -34.10
N GLY A 32 -35.10 0.74 -32.83
CA GLY A 32 -33.76 1.05 -32.37
C GLY A 32 -33.65 1.02 -30.85
N THR A 33 -32.46 1.30 -30.34
CA THR A 33 -32.20 1.41 -28.90
C THR A 33 -31.65 2.79 -28.59
N CYS A 34 -32.23 3.46 -27.59
CA CYS A 34 -31.75 4.77 -27.15
C CYS A 34 -30.49 4.62 -26.30
N ILE A 35 -29.37 5.21 -26.75
CA ILE A 35 -28.10 5.21 -26.03
C ILE A 35 -27.61 6.65 -25.89
N MET A 36 -27.51 7.14 -24.65
CA MET A 36 -27.01 8.49 -24.32
C MET A 36 -27.66 9.62 -25.13
N GLY A 37 -28.97 9.50 -25.39
CA GLY A 37 -29.76 10.50 -26.10
C GLY A 37 -29.74 10.38 -27.62
N THR A 38 -29.07 9.38 -28.20
CA THR A 38 -29.11 9.09 -29.63
C THR A 38 -29.78 7.73 -29.87
N CYS A 39 -30.74 7.67 -30.79
CA CYS A 39 -31.33 6.41 -31.21
C CYS A 39 -30.39 5.67 -32.17
N ILE A 40 -29.95 4.48 -31.77
CA ILE A 40 -29.22 3.57 -32.65
C ILE A 40 -30.23 2.66 -33.32
N CYS A 41 -30.46 2.87 -34.62
CA CYS A 41 -31.49 2.15 -35.37
C CYS A 41 -31.07 0.72 -35.72
N ASN A 42 -32.03 -0.19 -35.65
CA ASN A 42 -31.90 -1.56 -36.13
C ASN A 42 -31.72 -1.56 -37.66
N PRO A 43 -31.03 -2.56 -38.22
CA PRO A 43 -30.84 -2.67 -39.67
C PRO A 43 -32.16 -2.55 -40.44
N GLY A 44 -32.17 -1.72 -41.47
CA GLY A 44 -33.37 -1.43 -42.27
C GLY A 44 -34.16 -0.18 -41.83
N TYR A 45 -33.75 0.53 -40.78
CA TYR A 45 -34.38 1.76 -40.30
C TYR A 45 -33.37 2.88 -40.12
N LYS A 46 -33.80 4.13 -40.35
CA LYS A 46 -33.03 5.37 -40.21
C LYS A 46 -33.92 6.50 -39.68
N GLY A 47 -33.33 7.67 -39.45
CA GLY A 47 -34.01 8.82 -38.84
C GLY A 47 -33.52 9.06 -37.41
N GLU A 48 -33.80 10.25 -36.85
CA GLU A 48 -33.30 10.62 -35.51
C GLU A 48 -33.97 9.81 -34.39
N SER A 49 -35.12 9.20 -34.67
CA SER A 49 -35.86 8.29 -33.80
C SER A 49 -36.16 6.94 -34.48
N CYS A 50 -35.43 6.58 -35.54
CA CYS A 50 -35.63 5.34 -36.31
C CYS A 50 -37.02 5.19 -36.96
N GLU A 51 -37.65 6.32 -37.26
CA GLU A 51 -39.00 6.44 -37.80
C GLU A 51 -39.09 6.16 -39.31
N GLU A 52 -37.97 6.22 -40.02
CA GLU A 52 -37.92 6.02 -41.46
C GLU A 52 -37.40 4.62 -41.80
N VAL A 53 -38.07 3.93 -42.72
CA VAL A 53 -37.56 2.67 -43.27
C VAL A 53 -36.47 2.99 -44.30
N ASP A 54 -35.27 2.44 -44.12
CA ASP A 54 -34.12 2.73 -44.98
C ASP A 54 -34.20 2.01 -46.33
N CYS A 55 -34.72 0.77 -46.38
CA CYS A 55 -34.96 -0.03 -47.59
C CYS A 55 -36.46 -0.16 -47.92
N MET A 56 -36.82 -0.42 -49.19
CA MET A 56 -38.23 -0.69 -49.56
C MET A 56 -38.78 -1.98 -48.92
N ASP A 57 -37.93 -2.96 -48.63
CA ASP A 57 -38.23 -4.12 -47.77
C ASP A 57 -37.13 -4.23 -46.69
N PRO A 58 -37.42 -3.92 -45.41
CA PRO A 58 -36.42 -3.93 -44.34
C PRO A 58 -35.90 -5.34 -44.01
N THR A 59 -36.59 -6.40 -44.47
CA THR A 59 -36.15 -7.79 -44.27
C THR A 59 -35.50 -8.42 -45.51
N CYS A 60 -35.46 -7.71 -46.65
CA CYS A 60 -34.94 -8.22 -47.92
C CYS A 60 -35.49 -9.63 -48.24
N SER A 61 -36.82 -9.78 -48.16
CA SER A 61 -37.55 -11.05 -48.33
C SER A 61 -37.10 -12.20 -47.40
N GLY A 62 -36.46 -11.87 -46.28
CA GLY A 62 -35.86 -12.82 -45.33
C GLY A 62 -34.61 -13.53 -45.85
N ARG A 63 -34.03 -13.06 -46.96
CA ARG A 63 -32.91 -13.70 -47.68
C ARG A 63 -31.77 -12.73 -47.97
N GLY A 64 -31.67 -11.66 -47.20
CA GLY A 64 -30.62 -10.66 -47.33
C GLY A 64 -30.59 -9.73 -46.13
N VAL A 65 -29.62 -8.81 -46.11
CA VAL A 65 -29.48 -7.79 -45.08
C VAL A 65 -29.50 -6.41 -45.76
N CYS A 66 -30.36 -5.52 -45.27
CA CYS A 66 -30.44 -4.14 -45.76
C CYS A 66 -29.26 -3.33 -45.20
N VAL A 67 -28.46 -2.72 -46.09
CA VAL A 67 -27.37 -1.81 -45.72
C VAL A 67 -27.48 -0.56 -46.59
N ARG A 68 -27.73 0.60 -45.97
CA ARG A 68 -27.79 1.92 -46.63
C ARG A 68 -28.79 2.00 -47.81
N GLY A 69 -29.98 1.44 -47.63
CA GLY A 69 -31.04 1.49 -48.63
C GLY A 69 -30.95 0.45 -49.76
N GLU A 70 -29.93 -0.41 -49.77
CA GLU A 70 -29.82 -1.54 -50.70
C GLU A 70 -29.83 -2.89 -49.97
N CYS A 71 -30.53 -3.87 -50.55
CA CYS A 71 -30.58 -5.22 -50.02
C CYS A 71 -29.39 -6.04 -50.52
N HIS A 72 -28.52 -6.44 -49.58
CA HIS A 72 -27.43 -7.37 -49.87
C HIS A 72 -27.92 -8.81 -49.70
N CYS A 73 -28.11 -9.48 -50.84
CA CYS A 73 -28.70 -10.82 -50.88
C CYS A 73 -27.75 -11.91 -50.40
N SER A 74 -28.31 -12.88 -49.68
CA SER A 74 -27.62 -14.11 -49.28
C SER A 74 -27.30 -14.95 -50.51
N VAL A 75 -26.22 -15.73 -50.42
CA VAL A 75 -25.68 -16.54 -51.53
C VAL A 75 -26.78 -17.41 -52.17
N GLY A 76 -26.87 -17.36 -53.51
CA GLY A 76 -27.90 -18.04 -54.30
C GLY A 76 -29.17 -17.22 -54.57
N TRP A 77 -29.23 -15.97 -54.12
CA TRP A 77 -30.36 -15.07 -54.30
C TRP A 77 -29.92 -13.72 -54.89
N GLY A 78 -30.81 -13.07 -55.64
CA GLY A 78 -30.59 -11.77 -56.26
C GLY A 78 -31.89 -11.05 -56.53
N GLY A 79 -31.85 -9.92 -57.22
CA GLY A 79 -32.99 -9.01 -57.34
C GLY A 79 -32.89 -7.88 -56.31
N THR A 80 -33.66 -6.81 -56.51
CA THR A 80 -33.54 -5.57 -55.71
C THR A 80 -33.95 -5.77 -54.25
N ASN A 81 -34.75 -6.80 -53.95
CA ASN A 81 -35.17 -7.20 -52.61
C ASN A 81 -34.82 -8.68 -52.30
N CYS A 82 -33.89 -9.29 -53.05
CA CYS A 82 -33.47 -10.68 -52.91
C CYS A 82 -34.55 -11.74 -53.19
N GLU A 83 -35.48 -11.38 -54.07
CA GLU A 83 -36.67 -12.15 -54.43
C GLU A 83 -36.43 -13.20 -55.52
N THR A 84 -35.32 -13.09 -56.28
CA THR A 84 -35.02 -13.97 -57.40
C THR A 84 -33.97 -15.04 -57.03
N PRO A 85 -34.20 -16.33 -57.33
CA PRO A 85 -33.17 -17.35 -57.22
C PRO A 85 -32.10 -17.15 -58.28
N ARG A 86 -30.84 -16.99 -57.87
CA ARG A 86 -29.69 -16.84 -58.76
C ARG A 86 -28.94 -18.17 -58.81
N ALA A 87 -28.91 -18.81 -59.99
CA ALA A 87 -28.17 -20.05 -60.18
C ALA A 87 -26.69 -19.83 -59.83
N THR A 88 -26.14 -20.71 -58.98
CA THR A 88 -24.74 -20.72 -58.59
C THR A 88 -23.90 -21.14 -59.79
N CYS A 89 -23.50 -20.18 -60.62
CA CYS A 89 -22.25 -20.31 -61.35
C CYS A 89 -21.12 -20.14 -60.32
N LEU A 90 -20.17 -21.08 -60.31
CA LEU A 90 -18.86 -20.86 -59.72
C LEU A 90 -18.29 -19.60 -60.40
N ASP A 91 -18.08 -18.56 -59.62
CA ASP A 91 -17.83 -17.19 -60.07
C ASP A 91 -16.72 -17.18 -61.13
N GLN A 92 -17.07 -16.77 -62.35
CA GLN A 92 -16.35 -16.89 -63.64
C GLN A 92 -14.82 -17.11 -63.53
N CYS A 93 -14.40 -18.31 -63.14
CA CYS A 93 -13.01 -18.71 -62.96
C CYS A 93 -12.15 -17.63 -62.27
N SER A 94 -12.68 -17.01 -61.22
CA SER A 94 -12.03 -15.95 -60.43
C SER A 94 -11.50 -14.76 -61.24
N GLY A 95 -11.99 -14.55 -62.47
CA GLY A 95 -11.52 -13.51 -63.39
C GLY A 95 -10.18 -13.82 -64.09
N HIS A 96 -9.63 -15.02 -63.90
CA HIS A 96 -8.33 -15.46 -64.41
C HIS A 96 -8.45 -16.75 -65.25
N GLY A 97 -9.60 -16.95 -65.88
CA GLY A 97 -9.84 -18.10 -66.72
C GLY A 97 -11.20 -18.06 -67.41
N THR A 98 -11.43 -19.04 -68.28
CA THR A 98 -12.68 -19.18 -69.03
C THR A 98 -13.45 -20.42 -68.57
N PHE A 99 -14.74 -20.26 -68.25
CA PHE A 99 -15.59 -21.35 -67.79
C PHE A 99 -16.08 -22.19 -68.97
N LEU A 100 -15.91 -23.52 -68.90
CA LEU A 100 -16.36 -24.46 -69.91
C LEU A 100 -17.68 -25.12 -69.46
N PRO A 101 -18.82 -24.73 -70.07
CA PRO A 101 -20.15 -25.15 -69.61
C PRO A 101 -20.42 -26.65 -69.80
N ASP A 102 -19.72 -27.32 -70.71
CA ASP A 102 -19.94 -28.74 -71.00
C ASP A 102 -19.32 -29.69 -69.95
N THR A 103 -18.31 -29.23 -69.21
CA THR A 103 -17.58 -30.04 -68.21
C THR A 103 -17.72 -29.51 -66.79
N GLY A 104 -18.20 -28.28 -66.62
CA GLY A 104 -18.32 -27.63 -65.32
C GLY A 104 -16.98 -27.24 -64.70
N LEU A 105 -15.90 -27.15 -65.49
CA LEU A 105 -14.56 -26.79 -65.04
C LEU A 105 -14.07 -25.46 -65.65
N CYS A 106 -13.10 -24.84 -64.97
CA CYS A 106 -12.43 -23.62 -65.42
C CYS A 106 -11.11 -23.90 -66.15
N SER A 107 -10.89 -23.21 -67.27
CA SER A 107 -9.61 -23.18 -67.99
C SER A 107 -8.84 -21.91 -67.63
N CYS A 108 -7.72 -22.01 -66.92
CA CYS A 108 -7.00 -20.86 -66.37
C CYS A 108 -6.03 -20.18 -67.35
N ASP A 109 -5.87 -18.87 -67.18
CA ASP A 109 -4.89 -18.03 -67.87
C ASP A 109 -3.45 -18.31 -67.39
N PRO A 110 -2.41 -17.96 -68.16
CA PRO A 110 -1.01 -18.18 -67.75
C PRO A 110 -0.69 -17.50 -66.41
N ASN A 111 0.00 -18.22 -65.53
CA ASN A 111 0.31 -17.87 -64.13
C ASN A 111 -0.85 -18.03 -63.12
N TRP A 112 -1.95 -18.69 -63.51
CA TRP A 112 -3.06 -19.02 -62.60
C TRP A 112 -3.42 -20.50 -62.67
N THR A 113 -3.81 -21.09 -61.54
CA THR A 113 -4.15 -22.50 -61.38
C THR A 113 -5.25 -22.68 -60.32
N GLY A 114 -5.65 -23.91 -60.06
CA GLY A 114 -6.76 -24.25 -59.16
C GLY A 114 -8.08 -24.49 -59.92
N HIS A 115 -9.07 -25.08 -59.24
CA HIS A 115 -10.33 -25.49 -59.87
C HIS A 115 -11.18 -24.33 -60.40
N ASP A 116 -10.92 -23.12 -59.89
CA ASP A 116 -11.57 -21.87 -60.23
C ASP A 116 -10.55 -20.78 -60.60
N CYS A 117 -9.30 -21.14 -60.89
CA CYS A 117 -8.23 -20.21 -61.27
C CYS A 117 -7.90 -19.10 -60.24
N SER A 118 -8.21 -19.33 -58.96
CA SER A 118 -7.94 -18.38 -57.87
C SER A 118 -6.49 -18.39 -57.37
N ILE A 119 -5.66 -19.36 -57.80
CA ILE A 119 -4.33 -19.59 -57.25
C ILE A 119 -3.28 -19.06 -58.24
N GLU A 120 -2.55 -18.00 -57.86
CA GLU A 120 -1.42 -17.49 -58.65
C GLU A 120 -0.24 -18.48 -58.56
N ILE A 121 0.37 -18.79 -59.71
CA ILE A 121 1.55 -19.65 -59.79
C ILE A 121 2.77 -18.83 -59.34
N CYS A 122 3.08 -18.86 -58.05
CA CYS A 122 4.31 -18.27 -57.51
C CYS A 122 5.52 -19.17 -57.83
N ALA A 123 6.69 -18.55 -58.10
CA ALA A 123 7.94 -19.27 -58.31
C ALA A 123 8.51 -19.91 -57.03
N ALA A 124 8.00 -19.49 -55.85
CA ALA A 124 8.33 -20.04 -54.54
C ALA A 124 7.05 -20.55 -53.86
N ASP A 125 7.10 -21.77 -53.33
CA ASP A 125 6.03 -22.40 -52.55
C ASP A 125 6.05 -21.84 -51.12
N CYS A 126 5.06 -21.02 -50.74
CA CYS A 126 5.02 -20.31 -49.45
C CYS A 126 4.57 -21.18 -48.26
N GLY A 127 4.45 -22.49 -48.45
CA GLY A 127 4.05 -23.43 -47.40
C GLY A 127 2.65 -23.12 -46.84
N GLY A 128 2.13 -24.00 -45.96
CA GLY A 128 0.81 -23.80 -45.33
C GLY A 128 0.73 -22.68 -44.29
N HIS A 129 1.81 -21.90 -44.11
CA HIS A 129 2.01 -20.93 -43.03
C HIS A 129 2.45 -19.55 -43.52
N GLY A 130 2.23 -19.25 -44.81
CA GLY A 130 2.58 -17.98 -45.43
C GLY A 130 1.64 -17.60 -46.59
N ILE A 131 1.56 -16.30 -46.88
CA ILE A 131 0.74 -15.76 -47.97
C ILE A 131 1.68 -15.11 -49.00
N CYS A 132 1.56 -15.49 -50.28
CA CYS A 132 2.34 -14.91 -51.38
C CYS A 132 1.88 -13.46 -51.62
N VAL A 133 2.80 -12.49 -51.50
CA VAL A 133 2.52 -11.07 -51.77
C VAL A 133 3.65 -10.52 -52.64
N GLY A 134 3.38 -10.26 -53.91
CA GLY A 134 4.35 -9.65 -54.83
C GLY A 134 5.60 -10.50 -55.08
N GLY A 135 5.45 -11.82 -55.16
CA GLY A 135 6.55 -12.76 -55.43
C GLY A 135 7.42 -13.13 -54.22
N THR A 136 7.11 -12.60 -53.01
CA THR A 136 7.76 -12.98 -51.75
C THR A 136 6.73 -13.53 -50.77
N CYS A 137 7.09 -14.56 -49.99
CA CYS A 137 6.22 -15.12 -48.97
C CYS A 137 6.23 -14.24 -47.70
N ARG A 138 5.04 -13.86 -47.24
CA ARG A 138 4.84 -13.20 -45.94
C ARG A 138 4.34 -14.23 -44.94
N CYS A 139 5.16 -14.53 -43.93
CA CYS A 139 4.89 -15.61 -42.97
C CYS A 139 3.97 -15.18 -41.82
N GLU A 140 3.22 -16.14 -41.29
CA GLU A 140 2.41 -16.00 -40.07
C GLU A 140 3.28 -15.88 -38.81
N GLU A 141 2.72 -15.34 -37.71
CA GLU A 141 3.44 -15.17 -36.45
C GLU A 141 3.95 -16.53 -35.91
N GLY A 142 5.25 -16.61 -35.62
CA GLY A 142 5.91 -17.87 -35.24
C GLY A 142 6.49 -18.66 -36.41
N TRP A 143 6.39 -18.18 -37.66
CA TRP A 143 7.00 -18.78 -38.85
C TRP A 143 7.91 -17.80 -39.60
N MET A 144 8.97 -18.32 -40.20
CA MET A 144 9.97 -17.57 -40.96
C MET A 144 10.55 -18.43 -42.09
N GLY A 145 11.48 -17.86 -42.87
CA GLY A 145 12.08 -18.49 -44.04
C GLY A 145 11.44 -18.02 -45.34
N THR A 146 12.14 -18.22 -46.46
CA THR A 146 11.69 -17.76 -47.79
C THR A 146 10.43 -18.47 -48.28
N ALA A 147 10.11 -19.62 -47.69
CA ALA A 147 8.94 -20.44 -47.94
C ALA A 147 8.02 -20.57 -46.71
N CYS A 148 8.26 -19.77 -45.65
CA CYS A 148 7.51 -19.83 -44.39
C CYS A 148 7.41 -21.23 -43.78
N ASP A 149 8.44 -22.04 -43.99
CA ASP A 149 8.55 -23.45 -43.62
C ASP A 149 9.35 -23.67 -42.34
N GLN A 150 9.88 -22.60 -41.73
CA GLN A 150 10.70 -22.66 -40.53
C GLN A 150 9.99 -22.02 -39.34
N ARG A 151 9.98 -22.69 -38.18
CA ARG A 151 9.47 -22.07 -36.95
C ARG A 151 10.44 -21.00 -36.44
N ALA A 152 9.91 -19.80 -36.22
CA ALA A 152 10.66 -18.68 -35.70
C ALA A 152 10.92 -18.85 -34.19
N CYS A 153 12.17 -18.65 -33.76
CA CYS A 153 12.49 -18.53 -32.33
C CYS A 153 12.34 -17.08 -31.85
N HIS A 154 12.20 -16.91 -30.54
CA HIS A 154 12.20 -15.60 -29.90
C HIS A 154 13.48 -14.81 -30.27
N PRO A 155 13.43 -13.49 -30.55
CA PRO A 155 14.59 -12.72 -31.04
C PRO A 155 15.85 -12.83 -30.15
N ARG A 156 15.67 -12.88 -28.83
CA ARG A 156 16.76 -13.00 -27.83
C ARG A 156 17.49 -14.35 -27.85
N CYS A 157 16.92 -15.36 -28.54
CA CYS A 157 17.56 -16.65 -28.73
C CYS A 157 18.93 -16.52 -29.41
N ASN A 158 19.06 -15.58 -30.35
CA ASN A 158 20.29 -15.39 -31.13
C ASN A 158 21.41 -14.73 -30.34
N GLU A 159 21.15 -14.24 -29.12
CA GLU A 159 22.18 -13.64 -28.26
C GLU A 159 23.04 -14.73 -27.62
N HIS A 160 22.42 -15.80 -27.11
CA HIS A 160 23.08 -16.84 -26.30
C HIS A 160 22.65 -18.28 -26.62
N GLY A 161 22.02 -18.51 -27.77
CA GLY A 161 21.54 -19.82 -28.21
C GLY A 161 21.51 -19.95 -29.73
N THR A 162 21.23 -21.16 -30.19
CA THR A 162 20.99 -21.46 -31.61
C THR A 162 19.53 -21.89 -31.77
N CYS A 163 18.81 -21.22 -32.67
CA CYS A 163 17.43 -21.58 -32.98
C CYS A 163 17.39 -22.89 -33.78
N ARG A 164 16.66 -23.88 -33.26
CA ARG A 164 16.42 -25.15 -33.95
C ARG A 164 14.95 -25.51 -33.87
N ASP A 165 14.25 -25.39 -35.00
CA ASP A 165 12.85 -25.77 -35.16
C ASP A 165 11.91 -25.10 -34.12
N GLY A 166 12.07 -23.79 -33.91
CA GLY A 166 11.28 -23.01 -32.95
C GLY A 166 11.68 -23.18 -31.47
N LYS A 167 12.71 -24.00 -31.18
CA LYS A 167 13.27 -24.16 -29.83
C LYS A 167 14.69 -23.61 -29.77
N CYS A 168 15.01 -22.89 -28.70
CA CYS A 168 16.37 -22.41 -28.46
C CYS A 168 17.23 -23.50 -27.83
N GLU A 169 18.30 -23.89 -28.52
CA GLU A 169 19.38 -24.68 -27.94
C GLU A 169 20.42 -23.71 -27.36
N CYS A 170 20.50 -23.62 -26.02
CA CYS A 170 21.36 -22.66 -25.35
C CYS A 170 22.85 -23.02 -25.46
N SER A 171 23.68 -21.99 -25.63
CA SER A 171 25.14 -22.14 -25.60
C SER A 171 25.59 -22.55 -24.19
N PRO A 172 26.75 -23.23 -24.04
CA PRO A 172 27.24 -23.65 -22.72
C PRO A 172 27.30 -22.48 -21.73
N GLY A 173 26.66 -22.63 -20.57
CA GLY A 173 26.55 -21.56 -19.58
C GLY A 173 25.35 -20.64 -19.78
N TRP A 174 24.31 -21.07 -20.51
CA TRP A 174 23.01 -20.39 -20.62
C TRP A 174 21.86 -21.41 -20.58
N ASN A 175 20.71 -21.02 -20.05
CA ASN A 175 19.53 -21.83 -19.76
C ASN A 175 18.23 -21.03 -20.01
N GLY A 176 17.09 -21.70 -19.87
CA GLY A 176 15.75 -21.12 -20.09
C GLY A 176 15.24 -21.33 -21.52
N GLU A 177 13.94 -21.10 -21.74
CA GLU A 177 13.28 -21.32 -23.03
C GLU A 177 13.82 -20.42 -24.16
N HIS A 178 14.42 -19.28 -23.79
CA HIS A 178 15.00 -18.30 -24.72
C HIS A 178 16.49 -18.05 -24.46
N CYS A 179 17.16 -18.88 -23.66
CA CYS A 179 18.58 -18.76 -23.35
C CYS A 179 19.00 -17.42 -22.73
N THR A 180 18.11 -16.81 -21.95
CA THR A 180 18.35 -15.53 -21.26
C THR A 180 18.79 -15.72 -19.80
N ILE A 181 18.80 -16.95 -19.30
CA ILE A 181 19.28 -17.26 -17.95
C ILE A 181 20.73 -17.66 -18.12
N ASP A 182 21.69 -16.97 -17.52
CA ASP A 182 23.06 -17.45 -17.48
C ASP A 182 23.12 -18.72 -16.60
N GLY A 183 23.73 -19.76 -17.12
CA GLY A 183 23.97 -21.05 -16.45
C GLY A 183 25.07 -20.98 -15.39
N LEU A 184 25.49 -19.77 -15.01
CA LEU A 184 26.26 -19.51 -13.82
C LEU A 184 25.27 -19.43 -12.64
N VAL A 185 25.03 -20.56 -11.98
CA VAL A 185 24.40 -20.56 -10.65
C VAL A 185 25.41 -19.96 -9.68
N ASP A 186 25.56 -18.64 -9.69
CA ASP A 186 26.14 -17.95 -8.56
C ASP A 186 25.00 -17.59 -7.58
N CYS A 187 25.27 -17.68 -6.29
CA CYS A 187 24.27 -17.35 -5.27
C CYS A 187 24.23 -15.83 -5.00
N MET A 188 24.77 -15.02 -5.92
CA MET A 188 24.66 -13.56 -5.82
C MET A 188 23.27 -13.12 -6.28
N ASP A 189 22.69 -13.82 -7.25
CA ASP A 189 21.32 -13.59 -7.68
C ASP A 189 20.31 -13.99 -6.58
N PRO A 190 19.47 -13.05 -6.12
CA PRO A 190 18.46 -13.33 -5.08
C PRO A 190 17.49 -14.46 -5.46
N ASP A 191 17.14 -14.57 -6.73
CA ASP A 191 16.20 -15.58 -7.24
C ASP A 191 16.75 -17.01 -7.11
N CYS A 192 18.07 -17.15 -7.06
CA CYS A 192 18.76 -18.43 -6.90
C CYS A 192 18.74 -18.95 -5.46
N CYS A 193 18.34 -18.15 -4.47
CA CYS A 193 18.33 -18.57 -3.06
C CYS A 193 17.31 -19.69 -2.74
N LEU A 194 16.35 -19.95 -3.62
CA LEU A 194 15.46 -21.11 -3.51
C LEU A 194 16.15 -22.44 -3.90
N GLN A 195 17.26 -22.38 -4.63
CA GLN A 195 17.98 -23.56 -5.06
C GLN A 195 18.73 -24.21 -3.88
N PRO A 196 18.66 -25.55 -3.71
CA PRO A 196 19.32 -26.24 -2.59
C PRO A 196 20.84 -26.00 -2.50
N LEU A 197 21.48 -25.71 -3.63
CA LEU A 197 22.92 -25.41 -3.71
C LEU A 197 23.28 -24.07 -3.06
N CYS A 198 22.35 -23.12 -2.99
CA CYS A 198 22.57 -21.78 -2.47
C CYS A 198 22.09 -21.59 -1.03
N HIS A 199 21.37 -22.55 -0.44
CA HIS A 199 20.82 -22.45 0.93
C HIS A 199 21.88 -22.21 2.01
N VAL A 200 23.12 -22.67 1.80
CA VAL A 200 24.23 -22.52 2.76
C VAL A 200 25.12 -21.31 2.46
N ASN A 201 24.85 -20.57 1.39
CA ASN A 201 25.63 -19.38 1.04
C ASN A 201 25.23 -18.22 1.96
N ALA A 202 26.22 -17.44 2.44
CA ALA A 202 25.99 -16.29 3.30
C ALA A 202 25.04 -15.25 2.69
N LEU A 203 25.00 -15.12 1.35
CA LEU A 203 24.09 -14.20 0.65
C LEU A 203 22.63 -14.67 0.63
N CYS A 204 22.37 -15.95 0.91
CA CYS A 204 21.04 -16.54 0.96
C CYS A 204 20.65 -17.00 2.37
N LEU A 205 21.54 -16.85 3.35
CA LEU A 205 21.29 -17.16 4.74
C LEU A 205 20.77 -15.91 5.45
N GLY A 206 19.45 -15.83 5.62
CA GLY A 206 18.80 -14.77 6.38
C GLY A 206 18.83 -14.99 7.91
N SER A 207 18.47 -13.96 8.66
CA SER A 207 18.23 -14.10 10.10
C SER A 207 17.02 -15.00 10.40
N PRO A 208 16.95 -15.64 11.59
CA PRO A 208 15.79 -16.44 11.99
C PRO A 208 14.50 -15.60 12.06
N ASP A 209 13.37 -16.22 11.78
CA ASP A 209 12.07 -15.57 11.91
C ASP A 209 11.72 -15.32 13.39
N PRO A 210 11.35 -14.07 13.77
CA PRO A 210 10.90 -13.72 15.10
C PRO A 210 9.82 -14.65 15.68
N LEU A 211 8.89 -15.13 14.85
CA LEU A 211 7.80 -16.00 15.27
C LEU A 211 8.30 -17.40 15.63
N ASP A 212 9.32 -17.90 14.94
CA ASP A 212 9.93 -19.19 15.23
C ASP A 212 10.71 -19.13 16.56
N ILE A 213 11.46 -18.05 16.78
CA ILE A 213 12.17 -17.80 18.05
C ILE A 213 11.19 -17.78 19.23
N ILE A 214 10.04 -17.11 19.08
CA ILE A 214 9.01 -17.06 20.13
C ILE A 214 8.49 -18.46 20.46
N GLN A 215 8.26 -19.32 19.44
CA GLN A 215 7.77 -20.68 19.66
C GLN A 215 8.78 -21.56 20.39
N GLU A 216 10.07 -21.43 20.04
CA GLU A 216 11.14 -22.20 20.68
C GLU A 216 11.44 -21.75 22.11
N THR A 217 11.28 -20.45 22.38
CA THR A 217 11.63 -19.83 23.68
C THR A 217 10.50 -19.91 24.72
N GLN A 218 9.27 -20.27 24.31
CA GLN A 218 8.11 -20.31 25.22
C GLN A 218 8.20 -21.46 26.24
N ALA A 219 8.86 -21.19 27.38
CA ALA A 219 8.51 -21.82 28.64
C ALA A 219 7.05 -21.42 29.03
N PRO A 220 6.33 -22.23 29.84
CA PRO A 220 5.00 -21.87 30.31
C PRO A 220 5.10 -20.69 31.29
N ILE A 221 5.09 -19.47 30.76
CA ILE A 221 5.15 -18.25 31.57
C ILE A 221 3.79 -18.05 32.22
N SER A 222 3.79 -17.92 33.53
CA SER A 222 2.60 -17.59 34.32
C SER A 222 1.96 -16.30 33.78
N GLN A 223 0.63 -16.31 33.63
CA GLN A 223 -0.20 -15.23 33.06
C GLN A 223 -0.25 -13.95 33.93
N GLN A 224 0.88 -13.49 34.48
CA GLN A 224 0.93 -12.38 35.42
C GLN A 224 2.21 -11.55 35.25
N SER A 225 2.28 -10.74 34.21
CA SER A 225 2.76 -9.36 34.35
C SER A 225 2.37 -8.55 33.12
N LEU A 226 1.97 -7.29 33.33
CA LEU A 226 2.05 -6.29 32.27
C LEU A 226 3.52 -6.19 31.88
N HIS A 227 3.87 -6.72 30.71
CA HIS A 227 5.22 -6.65 30.21
C HIS A 227 5.54 -5.22 29.79
N SER A 228 6.75 -4.74 30.11
CA SER A 228 7.28 -3.53 29.50
C SER A 228 7.39 -3.71 27.99
N PHE A 229 7.50 -2.60 27.24
CA PHE A 229 7.78 -2.66 25.81
C PHE A 229 9.03 -3.52 25.55
N TYR A 230 10.10 -3.28 26.31
CA TYR A 230 11.34 -4.05 26.24
C TYR A 230 11.13 -5.56 26.51
N ASP A 231 10.36 -5.93 27.53
CA ASP A 231 10.08 -7.33 27.85
C ASP A 231 9.41 -8.10 26.71
N ARG A 232 8.58 -7.42 25.92
CA ARG A 232 7.90 -8.01 24.75
C ARG A 232 8.84 -8.26 23.59
N ILE A 233 9.92 -7.47 23.47
CA ILE A 233 10.81 -7.47 22.30
C ILE A 233 12.20 -8.06 22.57
N LYS A 234 12.54 -8.35 23.84
CA LYS A 234 13.87 -8.86 24.22
C LYS A 234 14.28 -10.16 23.53
N PHE A 235 13.31 -10.96 23.07
CA PHE A 235 13.55 -12.19 22.33
C PHE A 235 14.24 -11.94 20.97
N LEU A 236 14.14 -10.72 20.42
CA LEU A 236 14.81 -10.31 19.19
C LEU A 236 16.32 -10.21 19.35
N ILE A 237 16.84 -10.06 20.58
CA ILE A 237 18.25 -9.83 20.85
C ILE A 237 18.88 -11.13 21.35
N GLY A 238 19.95 -11.58 20.71
CA GLY A 238 20.65 -12.80 21.10
C GLY A 238 21.56 -13.32 19.99
N LYS A 239 22.41 -14.28 20.34
CA LYS A 239 23.36 -14.89 19.39
C LYS A 239 22.64 -15.69 18.29
N ASP A 240 21.54 -16.35 18.68
CA ASP A 240 20.70 -17.17 17.80
C ASP A 240 19.35 -16.48 17.52
N SER A 241 19.28 -15.15 17.71
CA SER A 241 18.08 -14.34 17.48
C SER A 241 18.19 -13.52 16.18
N THR A 242 17.14 -12.76 15.86
CA THR A 242 17.10 -11.88 14.67
C THR A 242 18.16 -10.77 14.73
N HIS A 243 18.41 -10.18 15.90
CA HIS A 243 19.39 -9.11 16.10
C HIS A 243 20.59 -9.62 16.90
N ILE A 244 21.75 -9.64 16.25
CA ILE A 244 23.01 -10.16 16.80
C ILE A 244 23.82 -9.01 17.37
N ILE A 245 24.18 -9.12 18.65
CA ILE A 245 25.05 -8.16 19.35
C ILE A 245 26.40 -8.82 19.71
N PRO A 246 27.53 -8.09 19.64
CA PRO A 246 28.86 -8.66 19.87
C PRO A 246 29.23 -8.84 21.35
N GLY A 247 28.49 -8.24 22.28
CA GLY A 247 28.82 -8.21 23.72
C GLY A 247 27.59 -8.12 24.61
N ASP A 248 27.74 -7.46 25.75
CA ASP A 248 26.64 -7.25 26.71
C ASP A 248 25.52 -6.42 26.08
N ASN A 249 24.28 -6.68 26.49
CA ASN A 249 23.10 -6.04 25.95
C ASN A 249 23.00 -4.56 26.40
N PRO A 250 23.22 -3.58 25.51
CA PRO A 250 23.22 -2.17 25.90
C PRO A 250 21.81 -1.59 26.03
N PHE A 251 20.76 -2.36 25.71
CA PHE A 251 19.38 -1.91 25.66
C PHE A 251 18.58 -2.31 26.91
N GLU A 252 19.19 -3.07 27.84
CA GLU A 252 18.50 -3.59 29.02
C GLU A 252 18.05 -2.48 29.97
N GLY A 253 16.75 -2.47 30.30
CA GLY A 253 16.16 -1.51 31.24
C GLY A 253 16.03 -0.07 30.72
N GLY A 254 16.45 0.20 29.48
CA GLY A 254 16.31 1.49 28.81
C GLY A 254 15.03 1.60 27.98
N HIS A 255 14.78 2.81 27.48
CA HIS A 255 13.71 3.08 26.52
C HIS A 255 14.12 2.57 25.13
N ALA A 256 13.68 1.36 24.78
CA ALA A 256 14.08 0.68 23.55
C ALA A 256 13.23 1.11 22.35
N CYS A 257 13.78 0.99 21.15
CA CYS A 257 13.07 1.14 19.88
C CYS A 257 13.36 -0.08 19.01
N VAL A 258 12.31 -0.63 18.39
CA VAL A 258 12.48 -1.69 17.39
C VAL A 258 12.35 -1.07 16.01
N ILE A 259 13.39 -1.17 15.19
CA ILE A 259 13.37 -0.75 13.80
C ILE A 259 13.01 -1.95 12.96
N ARG A 260 11.93 -1.84 12.18
CA ARG A 260 11.50 -2.87 11.24
C ARG A 260 11.45 -2.29 9.84
N GLY A 261 11.90 -3.03 8.87
CA GLY A 261 11.79 -2.64 7.47
C GLY A 261 11.84 -3.85 6.54
N GLN A 262 11.85 -3.56 5.25
CA GLN A 262 11.99 -4.55 4.21
C GLN A 262 12.93 -4.00 3.14
N VAL A 263 13.77 -4.86 2.59
CA VAL A 263 14.70 -4.55 1.52
C VAL A 263 14.28 -5.31 0.26
N MET A 264 14.22 -4.61 -0.86
CA MET A 264 13.80 -5.15 -2.16
C MET A 264 14.71 -4.63 -3.28
N THR A 265 14.69 -5.31 -4.43
CA THR A 265 15.20 -4.80 -5.71
C THR A 265 14.20 -3.85 -6.37
N ALA A 266 14.64 -3.18 -7.46
CA ALA A 266 13.84 -2.23 -8.22
C ALA A 266 12.59 -2.83 -8.89
N ASP A 267 12.59 -4.14 -9.16
CA ASP A 267 11.47 -4.92 -9.69
C ASP A 267 10.47 -5.35 -8.59
N GLY A 268 10.79 -5.11 -7.31
CA GLY A 268 9.96 -5.48 -6.16
C GLY A 268 10.29 -6.85 -5.55
N THR A 269 11.33 -7.53 -6.02
CA THR A 269 11.75 -8.83 -5.45
C THR A 269 12.40 -8.63 -4.07
N PRO A 270 11.99 -9.36 -3.02
CA PRO A 270 12.61 -9.23 -1.70
C PRO A 270 14.06 -9.68 -1.67
N LEU A 271 14.91 -8.97 -0.93
CA LEU A 271 16.33 -9.23 -0.84
C LEU A 271 16.71 -9.90 0.48
N VAL A 272 17.04 -11.19 0.44
CA VAL A 272 17.66 -11.95 1.54
C VAL A 272 19.16 -11.63 1.68
N GLY A 273 19.75 -11.80 2.86
CA GLY A 273 21.21 -11.72 3.01
C GLY A 273 21.79 -10.30 2.98
N VAL A 274 20.96 -9.27 3.14
CA VAL A 274 21.42 -7.88 3.29
C VAL A 274 21.92 -7.69 4.71
N ASN A 275 23.17 -7.27 4.88
CA ASN A 275 23.72 -6.94 6.19
C ASN A 275 23.29 -5.52 6.57
N ILE A 276 22.52 -5.38 7.65
CA ILE A 276 22.07 -4.09 8.19
C ILE A 276 22.76 -3.83 9.53
N SER A 277 23.56 -2.78 9.60
CA SER A 277 24.37 -2.44 10.78
C SER A 277 24.30 -0.95 11.13
N PHE A 278 24.74 -0.58 12.34
CA PHE A 278 24.74 0.80 12.81
C PHE A 278 26.08 1.50 12.53
N VAL A 279 26.04 2.64 11.86
CA VAL A 279 27.24 3.47 11.68
C VAL A 279 27.64 4.12 13.00
N ASN A 280 28.94 4.16 13.29
CA ASN A 280 29.54 4.71 14.51
C ASN A 280 29.07 4.09 15.84
N ASN A 281 28.31 2.98 15.81
CA ASN A 281 27.83 2.28 17.01
C ASN A 281 27.95 0.76 16.85
N PRO A 282 29.17 0.21 16.66
CA PRO A 282 29.36 -1.22 16.38
C PRO A 282 28.90 -2.14 17.52
N LEU A 283 28.87 -1.62 18.75
CA LEU A 283 28.36 -2.34 19.93
C LEU A 283 26.85 -2.60 19.86
N PHE A 284 26.10 -1.86 19.04
CA PHE A 284 24.68 -2.08 18.87
C PHE A 284 24.36 -3.30 18.03
N GLY A 285 25.33 -3.87 17.30
CA GLY A 285 25.15 -5.11 16.55
C GLY A 285 24.69 -4.92 15.11
N TYR A 286 24.15 -5.99 14.54
CA TYR A 286 23.67 -6.05 13.16
C TYR A 286 22.59 -7.13 12.99
N THR A 287 21.86 -7.06 11.89
CA THR A 287 20.94 -8.13 11.46
C THR A 287 21.15 -8.42 9.98
N ILE A 288 20.64 -9.56 9.53
CA ILE A 288 20.65 -9.97 8.13
C ILE A 288 19.21 -10.12 7.66
N SER A 289 18.86 -9.51 6.52
CA SER A 289 17.49 -9.62 5.98
C SER A 289 17.10 -11.06 5.70
N ARG A 290 15.83 -11.39 5.96
CA ARG A 290 15.28 -12.75 5.81
C ARG A 290 14.90 -13.06 4.37
N GLN A 291 14.37 -14.25 4.14
CA GLN A 291 13.88 -14.69 2.83
C GLN A 291 12.82 -13.75 2.24
N ASP A 292 11.98 -13.13 3.08
CA ASP A 292 10.99 -12.14 2.67
C ASP A 292 11.57 -10.72 2.59
N GLY A 293 12.90 -10.56 2.68
CA GLY A 293 13.59 -9.27 2.72
C GLY A 293 13.36 -8.44 3.98
N SER A 294 12.60 -8.95 4.97
CA SER A 294 12.33 -8.22 6.20
C SER A 294 13.52 -8.26 7.17
N PHE A 295 13.61 -7.26 8.02
CA PHE A 295 14.61 -7.19 9.08
C PHE A 295 14.02 -6.52 10.32
N ASP A 296 14.52 -6.88 11.50
CA ASP A 296 14.20 -6.24 12.77
C ASP A 296 15.50 -5.98 13.55
N LEU A 297 15.69 -4.74 13.99
CA LEU A 297 16.80 -4.30 14.83
C LEU A 297 16.26 -3.69 16.12
N VAL A 298 17.01 -3.82 17.21
CA VAL A 298 16.68 -3.16 18.48
C VAL A 298 17.75 -2.10 18.77
N THR A 299 17.32 -0.94 19.25
CA THR A 299 18.22 0.14 19.65
C THR A 299 17.60 0.98 20.76
N ILE A 300 18.28 2.06 21.17
CA ILE A 300 17.78 3.03 22.13
C ILE A 300 16.90 4.05 21.38
N GLY A 301 15.75 4.41 21.96
CA GLY A 301 14.89 5.47 21.42
C GLY A 301 15.42 6.88 21.69
N GLY A 302 14.78 7.89 21.09
CA GLY A 302 15.09 9.30 21.35
C GLY A 302 16.41 9.82 20.76
N ILE A 303 17.07 9.01 19.93
CA ILE A 303 18.31 9.34 19.23
C ILE A 303 18.10 9.34 17.72
N SER A 304 18.98 10.05 17.04
CA SER A 304 19.20 9.84 15.60
C SER A 304 20.31 8.82 15.41
N ILE A 305 20.07 7.83 14.54
CA ILE A 305 21.08 6.86 14.14
C ILE A 305 21.24 6.86 12.62
N ILE A 306 22.30 6.21 12.15
CA ILE A 306 22.49 5.94 10.73
C ILE A 306 22.60 4.43 10.57
N LEU A 307 21.75 3.86 9.71
CA LEU A 307 21.80 2.45 9.32
C LEU A 307 22.54 2.31 8.00
N HIS A 308 23.42 1.31 7.95
CA HIS A 308 24.23 0.94 6.79
C HIS A 308 23.71 -0.38 6.22
N PHE A 309 23.38 -0.38 4.93
CA PHE A 309 22.82 -1.53 4.20
C PHE A 309 23.82 -2.01 3.17
N GLU A 310 24.33 -3.22 3.34
CA GLU A 310 25.37 -3.81 2.50
C GLU A 310 24.94 -5.17 1.96
N ARG A 311 24.96 -5.32 0.62
CA ARG A 311 24.79 -6.61 -0.06
C ARG A 311 25.38 -6.54 -1.46
N ALA A 312 26.29 -7.45 -1.80
CA ALA A 312 26.76 -7.58 -3.18
C ALA A 312 25.67 -8.19 -4.10
N PRO A 313 25.58 -7.79 -5.39
CA PRO A 313 26.36 -6.76 -6.09
C PRO A 313 25.66 -5.39 -6.11
N PHE A 314 24.89 -5.04 -5.08
CA PHE A 314 24.17 -3.77 -4.99
C PHE A 314 25.04 -2.66 -4.41
N ILE A 315 24.70 -1.41 -4.76
CA ILE A 315 25.33 -0.23 -4.16
C ILE A 315 24.88 -0.12 -2.70
N THR A 316 25.87 0.01 -1.81
CA THR A 316 25.68 0.24 -0.39
C THR A 316 24.93 1.54 -0.12
N GLN A 317 23.96 1.52 0.81
CA GLN A 317 23.16 2.69 1.16
C GLN A 317 23.23 3.01 2.65
N GLU A 318 23.14 4.28 2.99
CA GLU A 318 23.05 4.76 4.37
C GLU A 318 21.81 5.61 4.58
N HIS A 319 21.09 5.36 5.69
CA HIS A 319 19.84 6.03 5.99
C HIS A 319 19.84 6.56 7.42
N THR A 320 19.59 7.87 7.57
CA THR A 320 19.50 8.52 8.88
C THR A 320 18.06 8.46 9.41
N LEU A 321 17.88 7.92 10.62
CA LEU A 321 16.58 7.70 11.23
C LEU A 321 16.45 8.46 12.55
N TRP A 322 15.28 9.02 12.81
CA TRP A 322 14.93 9.62 14.10
C TRP A 322 13.97 8.71 14.86
N LEU A 323 14.43 8.17 15.98
CA LEU A 323 13.77 7.02 16.61
C LEU A 323 12.92 7.42 17.80
N PRO A 324 11.67 6.92 17.91
CA PRO A 324 10.83 7.14 19.07
C PRO A 324 11.26 6.28 20.27
N TRP A 325 10.80 6.65 21.45
CA TRP A 325 10.97 5.86 22.68
C TRP A 325 9.87 4.79 22.81
N ASP A 326 10.24 3.59 23.26
CA ASP A 326 9.34 2.46 23.60
C ASP A 326 8.34 2.10 22.50
N ARG A 327 8.80 2.11 21.25
CA ARG A 327 7.94 1.92 20.08
C ARG A 327 8.62 1.15 18.96
N PHE A 328 7.77 0.62 18.09
CA PHE A 328 8.17 0.16 16.78
C PHE A 328 8.31 1.34 15.82
N PHE A 329 9.46 1.47 15.19
CA PHE A 329 9.70 2.34 14.05
C PHE A 329 9.64 1.49 12.78
N VAL A 330 8.60 1.70 11.98
CA VAL A 330 8.46 1.02 10.69
C VAL A 330 9.08 1.91 9.62
N MET A 331 10.23 1.46 9.10
CA MET A 331 10.95 2.12 8.03
C MET A 331 10.24 1.91 6.68
N GLU A 332 10.41 2.87 5.77
CA GLU A 332 9.99 2.70 4.38
C GLU A 332 10.79 1.57 3.72
N THR A 333 10.24 1.01 2.63
CA THR A 333 10.89 -0.09 1.93
C THR A 333 12.16 0.42 1.27
N ILE A 334 13.29 -0.23 1.54
CA ILE A 334 14.57 0.13 0.94
C ILE A 334 14.70 -0.60 -0.38
N VAL A 335 14.88 0.17 -1.45
CA VAL A 335 15.10 -0.37 -2.80
C VAL A 335 16.58 -0.31 -3.11
N MET A 336 17.24 -1.47 -3.15
CA MET A 336 18.65 -1.58 -3.57
C MET A 336 18.76 -1.72 -5.08
N ARG A 337 19.80 -1.10 -5.65
CA ARG A 337 20.05 -1.02 -7.09
C ARG A 337 21.52 -1.27 -7.40
N HIS A 338 21.82 -1.72 -8.61
CA HIS A 338 23.19 -1.89 -9.10
C HIS A 338 23.79 -0.57 -9.61
N GLU A 339 22.94 0.39 -9.97
CA GLU A 339 23.33 1.69 -10.53
C GLU A 339 22.60 2.82 -9.79
N GLU A 340 23.26 3.98 -9.69
CA GLU A 340 22.63 5.19 -9.18
C GLU A 340 21.55 5.66 -10.17
N ASN A 341 20.36 5.96 -9.64
CA ASN A 341 19.27 6.44 -10.46
C ASN A 341 19.24 7.98 -10.42
N GLU A 342 19.19 8.62 -11.58
CA GLU A 342 18.84 10.04 -11.65
C GLU A 342 17.36 10.20 -11.24
N ILE A 343 17.09 11.03 -10.23
CA ILE A 343 15.73 11.34 -9.78
C ILE A 343 14.99 11.99 -10.97
N PRO A 344 13.82 11.49 -11.40
CA PRO A 344 13.07 12.13 -12.47
C PRO A 344 12.70 13.57 -12.06
N SER A 345 12.94 14.50 -12.98
CA SER A 345 12.82 15.95 -12.82
C SER A 345 11.36 16.44 -12.86
N CYS A 346 10.47 15.85 -12.06
CA CYS A 346 9.11 16.36 -11.96
C CYS A 346 8.97 17.31 -10.76
N ASP A 347 8.44 18.50 -11.03
CA ASP A 347 8.13 19.49 -10.00
C ASP A 347 6.65 19.43 -9.61
N LEU A 348 6.38 19.16 -8.33
CA LEU A 348 5.04 19.06 -7.76
C LEU A 348 4.59 20.31 -6.99
N SER A 349 5.27 21.45 -7.18
CA SER A 349 5.07 22.70 -6.43
C SER A 349 3.63 23.23 -6.38
N ASN A 350 2.77 22.91 -7.37
CA ASN A 350 1.37 23.40 -7.45
C ASN A 350 0.28 22.32 -7.33
N PHE A 351 0.65 21.11 -6.92
CA PHE A 351 -0.30 20.01 -6.80
C PHE A 351 -1.04 20.04 -5.47
N ALA A 352 -2.32 19.66 -5.49
CA ALA A 352 -3.10 19.55 -4.27
C ALA A 352 -2.55 18.41 -3.39
N ARG A 353 -2.29 18.72 -2.12
CA ARG A 353 -1.86 17.73 -1.14
C ARG A 353 -3.07 16.97 -0.57
N PRO A 354 -2.91 15.69 -0.22
CA PRO A 354 -3.95 14.95 0.48
C PRO A 354 -4.31 15.65 1.81
N ASN A 355 -5.59 15.74 2.15
CA ASN A 355 -6.03 16.20 3.48
C ASN A 355 -6.89 15.13 4.14
N PRO A 356 -6.30 14.02 4.60
CA PRO A 356 -7.08 12.89 5.09
C PRO A 356 -7.70 13.18 6.45
N VAL A 357 -8.91 12.65 6.66
CA VAL A 357 -9.60 12.68 7.96
C VAL A 357 -9.56 11.28 8.57
N VAL A 358 -8.89 11.15 9.70
CA VAL A 358 -8.80 9.91 10.48
C VAL A 358 -9.77 9.96 11.65
N SER A 359 -10.60 8.92 11.79
CA SER A 359 -11.65 8.84 12.80
C SER A 359 -11.60 7.47 13.48
N PRO A 360 -10.90 7.34 14.62
CA PRO A 360 -10.86 6.11 15.39
C PRO A 360 -12.22 5.83 16.05
N SER A 361 -12.52 4.56 16.30
CA SER A 361 -13.65 4.15 17.12
C SER A 361 -13.55 4.77 18.53
N PRO A 362 -14.67 5.15 19.16
CA PRO A 362 -14.65 5.74 20.49
C PRO A 362 -14.01 4.80 21.51
N LEU A 363 -13.28 5.38 22.46
CA LEU A 363 -12.71 4.65 23.59
C LEU A 363 -13.84 4.07 24.46
N THR A 364 -13.60 2.91 25.08
CA THR A 364 -14.61 2.20 25.88
C THR A 364 -14.76 2.79 27.30
N SER A 365 -15.03 4.10 27.39
CA SER A 365 -15.16 4.83 28.66
C SER A 365 -16.50 4.62 29.37
N PHE A 366 -17.52 4.16 28.64
CA PHE A 366 -18.88 4.09 29.14
C PHE A 366 -19.13 2.76 29.86
N ALA A 367 -19.65 2.85 31.08
CA ALA A 367 -20.43 1.78 31.70
C ALA A 367 -21.86 2.25 31.87
N SER A 368 -22.82 1.35 31.61
CA SER A 368 -24.20 1.52 32.02
C SER A 368 -24.23 1.67 33.54
N SER A 369 -24.46 2.89 34.01
CA SER A 369 -24.75 3.20 35.42
C SER A 369 -26.25 3.21 35.72
N CYS A 370 -27.07 2.89 34.71
CA CYS A 370 -28.52 3.04 34.76
C CYS A 370 -29.18 1.67 34.57
N SER A 371 -29.75 1.14 35.64
CA SER A 371 -30.50 -0.13 35.63
C SER A 371 -31.69 -0.13 34.64
N GLU A 372 -32.15 1.04 34.20
CA GLU A 372 -33.22 1.19 33.22
C GLU A 372 -32.76 1.04 31.76
N LYS A 373 -31.46 1.16 31.46
CA LYS A 373 -30.93 1.16 30.09
C LYS A 373 -30.71 -0.24 29.50
N GLY A 374 -30.95 -1.30 30.28
CA GLY A 374 -30.71 -2.67 29.84
C GLY A 374 -29.22 -2.98 29.60
N PRO A 375 -28.90 -4.12 28.96
CA PRO A 375 -27.52 -4.58 28.81
C PRO A 375 -26.80 -3.97 27.59
N ILE A 376 -27.45 -3.13 26.79
CA ILE A 376 -26.89 -2.61 25.54
C ILE A 376 -26.21 -1.26 25.81
N VAL A 377 -24.98 -1.10 25.33
CA VAL A 377 -24.24 0.17 25.33
C VAL A 377 -24.10 0.67 23.88
N PRO A 378 -25.01 1.55 23.41
CA PRO A 378 -25.10 1.92 21.99
C PRO A 378 -23.85 2.60 21.44
N GLU A 379 -23.22 3.48 22.22
CA GLU A 379 -22.12 4.34 21.78
C GLU A 379 -20.88 3.54 21.34
N ILE A 380 -20.66 2.40 21.99
CA ILE A 380 -19.54 1.49 21.71
C ILE A 380 -20.04 0.14 21.16
N GLN A 381 -21.33 0.03 20.82
CA GLN A 381 -21.94 -1.20 20.31
C GLN A 381 -21.57 -2.45 21.15
N ALA A 382 -21.58 -2.30 22.47
CA ALA A 382 -21.15 -3.34 23.41
C ALA A 382 -22.33 -3.92 24.21
N LEU A 383 -22.14 -5.14 24.70
CA LEU A 383 -23.03 -5.82 25.63
C LEU A 383 -22.41 -5.77 27.02
N GLN A 384 -23.16 -5.29 28.01
CA GLN A 384 -22.81 -5.27 29.42
C GLN A 384 -23.84 -6.10 30.20
N GLU A 385 -23.37 -7.12 30.93
CA GLU A 385 -24.21 -8.01 31.74
C GLU A 385 -23.75 -8.01 33.19
N GLU A 386 -24.68 -8.14 34.14
CA GLU A 386 -24.39 -8.22 35.57
C GLU A 386 -25.19 -9.34 36.23
N ILE A 387 -24.51 -10.17 37.03
CA ILE A 387 -25.10 -11.25 37.83
C ILE A 387 -24.88 -10.95 39.31
N ASN A 388 -25.96 -10.93 40.08
CA ASN A 388 -25.90 -10.78 41.53
C ASN A 388 -25.46 -12.09 42.19
N ILE A 389 -24.52 -12.02 43.13
CA ILE A 389 -24.13 -13.16 43.96
C ILE A 389 -24.97 -13.15 45.23
N SER A 390 -25.79 -14.19 45.44
CA SER A 390 -26.60 -14.34 46.65
C SER A 390 -25.76 -14.26 47.92
N GLY A 391 -26.18 -13.41 48.87
CA GLY A 391 -25.47 -13.20 50.13
C GLY A 391 -24.27 -12.25 50.07
N SER A 392 -23.98 -11.64 48.91
CA SER A 392 -22.92 -10.65 48.74
C SER A 392 -23.44 -9.35 48.14
N LYS A 393 -22.72 -8.25 48.39
CA LYS A 393 -22.91 -6.97 47.69
C LYS A 393 -22.11 -6.89 46.38
N ILE A 394 -21.28 -7.89 46.11
CA ILE A 394 -20.44 -7.99 44.92
C ILE A 394 -21.26 -8.61 43.79
N LYS A 395 -21.07 -8.08 42.59
CA LYS A 395 -21.66 -8.60 41.35
C LYS A 395 -20.58 -9.14 40.44
N VAL A 396 -20.95 -10.10 39.59
CA VAL A 396 -20.12 -10.57 38.49
C VAL A 396 -20.57 -9.82 37.24
N SER A 397 -19.66 -9.08 36.62
CA SER A 397 -19.93 -8.20 35.47
C SER A 397 -19.20 -8.71 34.23
N TYR A 398 -19.85 -8.62 33.09
CA TYR A 398 -19.29 -8.92 31.77
C TYR A 398 -19.43 -7.70 30.87
N LEU A 399 -18.41 -7.43 30.06
CA LEU A 399 -18.44 -6.39 29.04
C LEU A 399 -17.80 -6.94 27.76
N SER A 400 -18.54 -6.92 26.65
CA SER A 400 -18.07 -7.51 25.39
C SER A 400 -16.81 -6.82 24.83
N SER A 401 -16.56 -5.55 25.17
CA SER A 401 -15.36 -4.82 24.74
C SER A 401 -14.05 -5.41 25.27
N ARG A 402 -14.12 -6.16 26.38
CA ARG A 402 -12.98 -6.84 27.02
C ARG A 402 -12.60 -8.15 26.35
N THR A 403 -13.31 -8.54 25.30
CA THR A 403 -13.04 -9.78 24.55
C THR A 403 -12.11 -9.53 23.38
N ALA A 404 -11.38 -10.57 22.95
CA ALA A 404 -10.51 -10.52 21.77
C ALA A 404 -11.27 -10.30 20.45
N GLY A 405 -12.57 -10.60 20.43
CA GLY A 405 -13.44 -10.37 19.28
C GLY A 405 -13.77 -8.90 19.05
N TYR A 406 -13.70 -8.06 20.09
CA TYR A 406 -13.94 -6.63 19.98
C TYR A 406 -12.69 -5.93 19.43
N LYS A 407 -12.70 -5.66 18.13
CA LYS A 407 -11.58 -5.08 17.37
C LYS A 407 -11.57 -3.55 17.44
N SER A 408 -10.41 -2.96 17.18
CA SER A 408 -10.27 -1.51 17.09
C SER A 408 -10.39 -1.08 15.63
N VAL A 409 -11.25 -0.10 15.36
CA VAL A 409 -11.59 0.30 13.99
C VAL A 409 -11.15 1.75 13.78
N LEU A 410 -10.55 2.02 12.62
CA LEU A 410 -10.13 3.34 12.20
C LEU A 410 -10.71 3.64 10.82
N ARG A 411 -11.64 4.60 10.75
CA ARG A 411 -12.16 5.10 9.48
C ARG A 411 -11.23 6.19 8.95
N ILE A 412 -10.83 6.06 7.69
CA ILE A 412 -9.88 6.94 7.03
C ILE A 412 -10.55 7.47 5.78
N SER A 413 -10.87 8.76 5.75
CA SER A 413 -11.40 9.43 4.56
C SER A 413 -10.21 10.05 3.81
N MET A 414 -9.96 9.57 2.59
CA MET A 414 -8.75 9.89 1.83
C MET A 414 -9.00 10.94 0.74
N THR A 415 -10.22 11.00 0.21
CA THR A 415 -10.66 12.03 -0.75
C THR A 415 -11.96 12.67 -0.28
N HIS A 416 -12.27 13.82 -0.87
CA HIS A 416 -13.49 14.61 -0.62
C HIS A 416 -14.46 14.45 -1.81
N PRO A 417 -15.66 15.09 -1.78
CA PRO A 417 -16.60 15.02 -2.91
C PRO A 417 -16.02 15.54 -4.23
N THR A 418 -15.06 16.47 -4.17
CA THR A 418 -14.31 16.97 -5.33
C THR A 418 -12.87 16.46 -5.28
N ILE A 419 -12.42 15.81 -6.34
CA ILE A 419 -11.02 15.36 -6.48
C ILE A 419 -10.19 16.32 -7.33
N PRO A 420 -8.88 16.46 -7.06
CA PRO A 420 -7.97 17.22 -7.93
C PRO A 420 -7.94 16.66 -9.36
N PHE A 421 -7.77 17.54 -10.34
CA PHE A 421 -7.57 17.16 -11.74
C PHE A 421 -6.27 16.34 -11.90
N ASN A 422 -6.27 15.35 -12.80
CA ASN A 422 -5.17 14.40 -13.05
C ASN A 422 -4.75 13.52 -11.87
N LEU A 423 -5.52 13.48 -10.77
CA LEU A 423 -5.27 12.51 -9.71
C LEU A 423 -5.61 11.10 -10.24
N MET A 424 -4.63 10.21 -10.25
CA MET A 424 -4.76 8.87 -10.84
C MET A 424 -4.92 7.80 -9.76
N LYS A 425 -4.03 7.80 -8.75
CA LYS A 425 -4.07 6.84 -7.64
C LYS A 425 -4.02 7.52 -6.28
N VAL A 426 -4.66 6.87 -5.32
CA VAL A 426 -4.62 7.23 -3.90
C VAL A 426 -4.02 6.06 -3.13
N HIS A 427 -2.90 6.30 -2.48
CA HIS A 427 -2.17 5.33 -1.67
C HIS A 427 -2.54 5.49 -0.19
N LEU A 428 -2.62 4.38 0.52
CA LEU A 428 -2.89 4.32 1.95
C LEU A 428 -1.84 3.43 2.62
N MET A 429 -1.22 3.95 3.66
CA MET A 429 -0.38 3.21 4.57
C MET A 429 -0.86 3.40 6.01
N VAL A 430 -0.97 2.32 6.77
CA VAL A 430 -1.30 2.37 8.20
C VAL A 430 -0.29 1.56 8.98
N ALA A 431 0.46 2.21 9.86
CA ALA A 431 1.43 1.57 10.74
C ALA A 431 0.94 1.59 12.20
N VAL A 432 0.88 0.43 12.84
CA VAL A 432 0.48 0.28 14.26
C VAL A 432 1.23 -0.90 14.89
N GLU A 433 1.92 -0.65 16.02
CA GLU A 433 2.63 -1.69 16.78
C GLU A 433 3.53 -2.60 15.91
N GLY A 434 4.28 -1.98 15.00
CA GLY A 434 5.22 -2.66 14.09
C GLY A 434 4.58 -3.26 12.84
N ARG A 435 3.25 -3.36 12.77
CA ARG A 435 2.54 -3.80 11.56
C ARG A 435 2.48 -2.66 10.56
N LEU A 436 2.61 -3.00 9.28
CA LEU A 436 2.45 -2.07 8.17
C LEU A 436 1.41 -2.60 7.19
N PHE A 437 0.29 -1.90 7.08
CA PHE A 437 -0.72 -2.14 6.06
C PHE A 437 -0.50 -1.17 4.90
N ARG A 438 -0.52 -1.67 3.66
CA ARG A 438 -0.42 -0.88 2.44
C ARG A 438 -1.53 -1.24 1.48
N LYS A 439 -2.14 -0.25 0.84
CA LYS A 439 -3.14 -0.44 -0.21
C LYS A 439 -3.21 0.80 -1.09
N TRP A 440 -3.52 0.63 -2.37
CA TRP A 440 -3.81 1.75 -3.26
C TRP A 440 -5.19 1.58 -3.89
N PHE A 441 -5.74 2.70 -4.36
CA PHE A 441 -7.05 2.80 -4.96
C PHE A 441 -6.98 3.70 -6.20
N ALA A 442 -7.84 3.45 -7.18
CA ALA A 442 -8.06 4.43 -8.24
C ALA A 442 -8.70 5.70 -7.65
N ALA A 443 -8.36 6.87 -8.20
CA ALA A 443 -8.91 8.13 -7.73
C ALA A 443 -10.44 8.17 -7.90
N ALA A 444 -11.14 8.43 -6.81
CA ALA A 444 -12.60 8.53 -6.77
C ALA A 444 -13.01 9.56 -5.71
N PRO A 445 -14.17 10.25 -5.88
CA PRO A 445 -14.73 11.10 -4.83
C PRO A 445 -15.16 10.28 -3.61
N ASP A 446 -15.11 10.90 -2.44
CA ASP A 446 -15.57 10.33 -1.14
C ASP A 446 -14.95 8.95 -0.79
N LEU A 447 -13.72 8.71 -1.24
CA LEU A 447 -12.99 7.49 -1.00
C LEU A 447 -12.65 7.38 0.50
N SER A 448 -13.13 6.31 1.12
CA SER A 448 -12.84 6.01 2.52
C SER A 448 -12.53 4.52 2.73
N TYR A 449 -11.74 4.24 3.77
CA TYR A 449 -11.32 2.90 4.14
C TYR A 449 -11.50 2.66 5.64
N TYR A 450 -11.92 1.45 6.01
CA TYR A 450 -12.02 1.00 7.39
C TYR A 450 -10.86 0.07 7.70
N PHE A 451 -9.88 0.56 8.44
CA PHE A 451 -8.79 -0.26 8.95
C PHE A 451 -9.23 -0.93 10.26
N ILE A 452 -8.98 -2.23 10.37
CA ILE A 452 -9.37 -3.05 11.54
C ILE A 452 -8.09 -3.60 12.16
N TRP A 453 -7.89 -3.29 13.45
CA TRP A 453 -6.75 -3.78 14.21
C TRP A 453 -7.20 -4.82 15.25
N ASP A 454 -6.45 -5.92 15.32
CA ASP A 454 -6.67 -7.04 16.22
C ASP A 454 -6.08 -6.88 17.61
N LYS A 455 -5.55 -5.68 17.91
CA LYS A 455 -4.94 -5.31 19.19
C LYS A 455 -3.65 -6.11 19.48
N THR A 456 -2.99 -6.60 18.44
CA THR A 456 -1.73 -7.32 18.56
C THR A 456 -0.62 -6.60 17.79
N ASP A 457 0.62 -6.82 18.22
CA ASP A 457 1.79 -6.34 17.50
C ASP A 457 2.11 -7.22 16.28
N VAL A 458 3.19 -6.85 15.58
CA VAL A 458 3.68 -7.60 14.41
C VAL A 458 4.07 -9.05 14.74
N TYR A 459 4.36 -9.37 16.00
CA TYR A 459 4.71 -10.72 16.46
C TYR A 459 3.52 -11.48 17.07
N SER A 460 2.29 -10.98 16.84
CA SER A 460 1.06 -11.55 17.36
C SER A 460 0.95 -11.57 18.90
N GLN A 461 1.74 -10.75 19.60
CA GLN A 461 1.60 -10.57 21.04
C GLN A 461 0.51 -9.53 21.34
N LYS A 462 -0.21 -9.70 22.46
CA LYS A 462 -1.28 -8.79 22.87
C LYS A 462 -0.71 -7.44 23.29
N VAL A 463 -1.28 -6.37 22.75
CA VAL A 463 -0.95 -4.98 23.12
C VAL A 463 -2.04 -4.46 24.04
N TYR A 464 -1.67 -4.02 25.24
CA TYR A 464 -2.61 -3.53 26.24
C TYR A 464 -2.66 -2.00 26.27
N GLY A 465 -3.84 -1.44 26.54
CA GLY A 465 -4.00 -0.01 26.79
C GLY A 465 -4.26 0.84 25.54
N LEU A 466 -3.40 1.80 25.22
CA LEU A 466 -3.54 2.70 24.07
C LEU A 466 -2.31 2.62 23.16
N SER A 467 -2.53 2.62 21.85
CA SER A 467 -1.49 2.61 20.83
C SER A 467 -1.71 3.72 19.81
N GLU A 468 -0.63 4.28 19.28
CA GLU A 468 -0.69 5.24 18.18
C GLU A 468 -0.61 4.51 16.84
N ALA A 469 -1.54 4.85 15.94
CA ALA A 469 -1.51 4.47 14.55
C ALA A 469 -1.04 5.65 13.71
N PHE A 470 -0.06 5.43 12.85
CA PHE A 470 0.42 6.38 11.86
C PHE A 470 -0.23 6.09 10.51
N VAL A 471 -1.01 7.02 10.01
CA VAL A 471 -1.71 6.90 8.73
C VAL A 471 -1.05 7.83 7.72
N SER A 472 -0.53 7.28 6.63
CA SER A 472 -0.01 8.06 5.51
C SER A 472 -0.95 7.90 4.32
N VAL A 473 -1.40 9.01 3.75
CA VAL A 473 -2.19 9.04 2.51
C VAL A 473 -1.35 9.71 1.44
N GLY A 474 -1.23 9.05 0.30
CA GLY A 474 -0.41 9.48 -0.83
C GLY A 474 -1.25 9.77 -2.06
N TYR A 475 -1.03 10.90 -2.75
CA TYR A 475 -1.64 11.19 -4.05
C TYR A 475 -0.61 11.02 -5.16
N GLU A 476 -0.95 10.22 -6.18
CA GLU A 476 -0.13 10.01 -7.39
C GLU A 476 -0.91 10.55 -8.60
N TYR A 477 -0.25 11.43 -9.36
CA TYR A 477 -0.84 12.16 -10.47
C TYR A 477 -0.36 11.60 -11.81
N GLU A 478 -1.23 11.62 -12.83
CA GLU A 478 -0.91 11.13 -14.18
C GLU A 478 0.26 11.87 -14.82
N SER A 479 0.44 13.15 -14.49
CA SER A 479 1.52 13.99 -15.02
C SER A 479 2.91 13.69 -14.43
N CYS A 480 2.98 13.03 -13.27
CA CYS A 480 4.23 12.54 -12.71
C CYS A 480 4.01 11.15 -12.09
N PRO A 481 4.06 10.09 -12.91
CA PRO A 481 4.06 8.74 -12.37
C PRO A 481 5.29 8.53 -11.48
N ASP A 482 5.17 7.62 -10.52
CA ASP A 482 6.24 7.22 -9.57
C ASP A 482 6.63 8.24 -8.49
N LEU A 483 6.12 9.48 -8.53
CA LEU A 483 6.24 10.44 -7.41
C LEU A 483 4.91 10.61 -6.67
N ILE A 484 4.93 10.38 -5.36
CA ILE A 484 3.73 10.37 -4.52
C ILE A 484 3.81 11.50 -3.49
N LEU A 485 2.77 12.34 -3.44
CA LEU A 485 2.61 13.36 -2.40
C LEU A 485 2.00 12.75 -1.15
N TRP A 486 2.84 12.51 -0.14
CA TRP A 486 2.44 11.92 1.13
C TRP A 486 2.04 12.96 2.18
N GLU A 487 0.97 12.66 2.91
CA GLU A 487 0.55 13.38 4.11
C GLU A 487 0.31 12.39 5.25
N LYS A 488 0.85 12.71 6.42
CA LYS A 488 0.87 11.81 7.58
C LYS A 488 -0.06 12.34 8.69
N ARG A 489 -0.85 11.45 9.27
CA ARG A 489 -1.72 11.71 10.42
C ARG A 489 -1.47 10.66 11.50
N THR A 490 -1.79 11.03 12.73
CA THR A 490 -1.78 10.12 13.89
C THR A 490 -3.20 9.93 14.40
N ALA A 491 -3.48 8.72 14.89
CA ALA A 491 -4.72 8.40 15.57
C ALA A 491 -4.42 7.49 16.76
N VAL A 492 -5.19 7.63 17.85
CA VAL A 492 -5.07 6.74 19.01
C VAL A 492 -6.06 5.61 18.86
N LEU A 493 -5.58 4.37 18.96
CA LEU A 493 -6.38 3.15 18.96
C LEU A 493 -6.29 2.48 20.32
N GLN A 494 -7.41 1.91 20.75
CA GLN A 494 -7.45 1.14 22.00
C GLN A 494 -6.91 -0.27 21.78
N GLY A 495 -6.03 -0.74 22.65
CA GLY A 495 -5.55 -2.11 22.71
C GLY A 495 -6.48 -3.03 23.52
N TYR A 496 -5.93 -4.12 24.04
CA TYR A 496 -6.58 -4.98 25.01
C TYR A 496 -6.79 -4.25 26.34
N GLU A 497 -7.94 -4.53 26.96
CA GLU A 497 -8.23 -4.15 28.33
C GLU A 497 -7.66 -5.19 29.31
N ILE A 498 -7.31 -4.76 30.52
CA ILE A 498 -6.83 -5.67 31.57
C ILE A 498 -8.02 -6.28 32.29
N ASP A 499 -8.02 -7.61 32.44
CA ASP A 499 -8.94 -8.31 33.34
C ASP A 499 -8.28 -8.52 34.72
N ALA A 500 -8.83 -7.86 35.74
CA ALA A 500 -8.37 -7.99 37.11
C ALA A 500 -8.73 -9.36 37.74
N SER A 501 -9.92 -9.88 37.45
CA SER A 501 -10.52 -10.97 38.26
C SER A 501 -10.25 -12.36 37.71
N LYS A 502 -9.93 -12.48 36.41
CA LYS A 502 -9.61 -13.75 35.74
C LYS A 502 -10.72 -14.80 35.86
N LEU A 503 -11.98 -14.36 35.83
CA LEU A 503 -13.15 -15.25 35.94
C LEU A 503 -13.71 -15.59 34.55
N GLY A 504 -12.85 -16.08 33.66
CA GLY A 504 -13.28 -16.50 32.31
C GLY A 504 -13.88 -15.38 31.46
N GLY A 505 -13.33 -14.16 31.55
CA GLY A 505 -13.84 -12.97 30.86
C GLY A 505 -14.85 -12.14 31.66
N TRP A 506 -15.22 -12.60 32.87
CA TRP A 506 -16.01 -11.84 33.82
C TRP A 506 -15.12 -11.16 34.88
N SER A 507 -15.61 -10.08 35.46
CA SER A 507 -14.97 -9.34 36.55
C SER A 507 -15.87 -9.15 37.75
N LEU A 508 -15.30 -9.11 38.96
CA LEU A 508 -16.02 -8.69 40.16
C LEU A 508 -16.17 -7.17 40.14
N ASP A 509 -17.38 -6.65 40.34
CA ASP A 509 -17.70 -5.22 40.16
C ASP A 509 -16.82 -4.27 41.00
N LYS A 510 -16.35 -4.73 42.18
CA LYS A 510 -15.47 -3.98 43.09
C LYS A 510 -13.97 -4.27 42.92
N HIS A 511 -13.57 -5.17 42.04
CA HIS A 511 -12.16 -5.49 41.79
C HIS A 511 -11.68 -4.74 40.54
N HIS A 512 -10.62 -3.95 40.65
CA HIS A 512 -10.17 -3.04 39.59
C HIS A 512 -8.71 -3.31 39.23
N ALA A 513 -8.31 -2.96 38.01
CA ALA A 513 -6.92 -3.03 37.57
C ALA A 513 -6.47 -1.67 37.01
N LEU A 514 -5.24 -1.27 37.32
CA LEU A 514 -4.61 -0.06 36.79
C LEU A 514 -3.54 -0.45 35.76
N ASN A 515 -3.71 -0.02 34.52
CA ASN A 515 -2.64 0.01 33.54
C ASN A 515 -1.80 1.26 33.76
N ILE A 516 -0.62 1.10 34.37
CA ILE A 516 0.28 2.21 34.71
C ILE A 516 0.90 2.81 33.44
N GLN A 517 1.29 1.99 32.47
CA GLN A 517 1.95 2.43 31.24
C GLN A 517 1.05 3.30 30.37
N SER A 518 -0.22 2.91 30.19
CA SER A 518 -1.18 3.67 29.38
C SER A 518 -2.04 4.64 30.18
N GLY A 519 -1.91 4.65 31.52
CA GLY A 519 -2.70 5.48 32.42
C GLY A 519 -4.21 5.19 32.34
N ILE A 520 -4.61 3.93 32.50
CA ILE A 520 -6.03 3.51 32.38
C ILE A 520 -6.44 2.72 33.62
N LEU A 521 -7.51 3.16 34.28
CA LEU A 521 -8.16 2.41 35.35
C LEU A 521 -9.31 1.59 34.76
N HIS A 522 -9.15 0.27 34.73
CA HIS A 522 -10.17 -0.69 34.36
C HIS A 522 -10.98 -1.10 35.59
N LYS A 523 -12.19 -0.57 35.74
CA LYS A 523 -13.07 -0.94 36.86
C LYS A 523 -13.75 -2.27 36.61
N GLY A 524 -14.08 -2.96 37.69
CA GLY A 524 -14.67 -4.30 37.65
C GLY A 524 -16.11 -4.32 37.16
N ASN A 525 -16.81 -3.18 37.24
CA ASN A 525 -18.15 -2.98 36.74
C ASN A 525 -18.21 -2.69 35.22
N GLY A 526 -17.07 -2.73 34.52
CA GLY A 526 -16.97 -2.47 33.08
C GLY A 526 -16.53 -1.05 32.71
N GLU A 527 -16.59 -0.08 33.63
CA GLU A 527 -16.18 1.30 33.33
C GLU A 527 -14.66 1.40 33.16
N ASN A 528 -14.20 2.10 32.13
CA ASN A 528 -12.79 2.44 31.97
C ASN A 528 -12.58 3.94 32.14
N GLN A 529 -11.61 4.32 32.97
CA GLN A 529 -11.19 5.71 33.12
C GLN A 529 -9.81 5.89 32.50
N PHE A 530 -9.77 6.62 31.39
CA PHE A 530 -8.55 6.95 30.67
C PHE A 530 -7.92 8.19 31.31
N ILE A 531 -7.12 7.99 32.35
CA ILE A 531 -6.44 9.06 33.09
C ILE A 531 -5.52 9.84 32.15
N SER A 532 -4.87 9.16 31.21
CA SER A 532 -4.03 9.77 30.17
C SER A 532 -4.77 10.69 29.21
N GLN A 533 -6.11 10.65 29.16
CA GLN A 533 -6.95 11.52 28.33
C GLN A 533 -7.62 12.64 29.13
N GLN A 534 -7.36 12.72 30.43
CA GLN A 534 -7.83 13.84 31.26
C GLN A 534 -7.04 15.12 30.97
N PRO A 535 -7.56 16.30 31.36
CA PRO A 535 -6.84 17.56 31.17
C PRO A 535 -5.40 17.49 31.72
N PRO A 536 -4.40 18.00 30.98
CA PRO A 536 -3.01 17.94 31.39
C PRO A 536 -2.78 18.67 32.71
N VAL A 537 -1.96 18.10 33.57
CA VAL A 537 -1.58 18.69 34.87
C VAL A 537 -0.28 19.47 34.69
N ILE A 538 -0.27 20.72 35.14
CA ILE A 538 0.94 21.55 35.20
C ILE A 538 1.55 21.47 36.61
N GLY A 539 2.85 21.23 36.68
CA GLY A 539 3.62 21.18 37.92
C GLY A 539 4.96 21.88 37.78
N SER A 540 5.51 22.38 38.89
CA SER A 540 6.86 22.95 38.93
C SER A 540 7.88 21.85 39.21
N ILE A 541 8.80 21.61 38.27
CA ILE A 541 9.89 20.64 38.44
C ILE A 541 11.18 21.27 38.98
N MET A 542 11.32 22.60 38.84
CA MET A 542 12.49 23.36 39.25
C MET A 542 12.13 24.84 39.39
N GLY A 543 12.74 25.52 40.36
CA GLY A 543 12.43 26.90 40.69
C GLY A 543 11.42 27.03 41.82
N ASN A 544 11.49 28.17 42.51
CA ASN A 544 10.61 28.52 43.64
C ASN A 544 10.13 29.98 43.57
N GLY A 545 10.20 30.59 42.38
CA GLY A 545 9.88 32.00 42.15
C GLY A 545 10.93 33.01 42.65
N ARG A 546 12.02 32.58 43.30
CA ARG A 546 13.10 33.46 43.77
C ARG A 546 14.38 33.29 42.95
N ARG A 547 15.02 34.42 42.62
CA ARG A 547 16.30 34.44 41.91
C ARG A 547 17.43 33.90 42.79
N ARG A 548 18.30 33.06 42.23
CA ARG A 548 19.58 32.69 42.85
C ARG A 548 20.65 33.78 42.67
N SER A 549 21.75 33.67 43.41
CA SER A 549 22.95 34.46 43.14
C SER A 549 23.63 34.02 41.84
N ILE A 550 24.38 34.94 41.22
CA ILE A 550 25.15 34.65 40.01
C ILE A 550 26.17 33.51 40.22
N SER A 551 26.73 33.41 41.43
CA SER A 551 27.74 32.41 41.82
C SER A 551 27.21 30.99 42.03
N CYS A 552 25.89 30.80 42.13
CA CYS A 552 25.26 29.47 42.17
C CYS A 552 25.81 28.47 43.23
N PRO A 553 26.09 28.86 44.50
CA PRO A 553 26.85 28.03 45.44
C PRO A 553 26.15 26.73 45.88
N SER A 554 24.82 26.66 45.79
CA SER A 554 24.02 25.49 46.19
C SER A 554 23.11 25.02 45.06
N CYS A 555 23.62 25.09 43.83
CA CYS A 555 22.85 24.75 42.63
C CYS A 555 22.87 23.26 42.28
N ASN A 556 23.84 22.52 42.78
CA ASN A 556 23.90 21.06 42.63
C ASN A 556 23.13 20.40 43.77
N GLY A 557 22.21 19.49 43.45
CA GLY A 557 21.31 18.87 44.42
C GLY A 557 19.98 18.48 43.80
N LEU A 558 18.90 18.46 44.57
CA LEU A 558 17.55 18.20 44.04
C LEU A 558 17.10 19.34 43.12
N ALA A 559 16.33 19.01 42.08
CA ALA A 559 15.72 19.97 41.15
C ALA A 559 14.57 20.72 41.79
N ASP A 560 13.72 19.99 42.53
CA ASP A 560 12.52 20.54 43.13
C ASP A 560 12.85 21.71 44.06
N GLY A 561 12.17 22.85 43.84
CA GLY A 561 12.39 24.08 44.57
C GLY A 561 13.77 24.74 44.40
N ASN A 562 14.68 24.19 43.58
CA ASN A 562 16.02 24.74 43.39
C ASN A 562 15.98 26.06 42.64
N LYS A 563 16.62 27.09 43.19
CA LYS A 563 16.52 28.46 42.67
C LYS A 563 17.09 28.55 41.25
N LEU A 564 16.39 29.28 40.39
CA LEU A 564 16.80 29.64 39.03
C LEU A 564 17.14 31.13 38.99
N LEU A 565 17.89 31.56 37.99
CA LEU A 565 18.17 32.97 37.72
C LEU A 565 17.24 33.49 36.62
N ALA A 566 17.32 32.89 35.43
CA ALA A 566 16.50 33.21 34.27
C ALA A 566 16.60 32.06 33.23
N PRO A 567 15.68 31.08 33.26
CA PRO A 567 15.67 30.01 32.28
C PRO A 567 15.25 30.57 30.91
N VAL A 568 16.13 30.52 29.92
CA VAL A 568 15.91 31.08 28.56
C VAL A 568 15.90 30.02 27.46
N ALA A 569 16.42 28.83 27.73
CA ALA A 569 16.48 27.73 26.77
C ALA A 569 16.27 26.39 27.48
N LEU A 570 15.63 25.46 26.78
CA LEU A 570 15.41 24.08 27.22
C LEU A 570 15.75 23.13 26.07
N THR A 571 16.40 22.02 26.37
CA THR A 571 16.54 20.89 25.44
C THR A 571 16.61 19.58 26.21
N CYS A 572 16.22 18.48 25.59
CA CYS A 572 16.27 17.14 26.20
C CYS A 572 17.44 16.34 25.65
N GLY A 573 18.07 15.53 26.50
CA GLY A 573 19.08 14.56 26.13
C GLY A 573 18.47 13.21 25.76
N SER A 574 19.24 12.41 25.02
CA SER A 574 18.91 11.02 24.69
C SER A 574 18.97 10.05 25.86
N ASP A 575 19.32 10.52 27.04
CA ASP A 575 19.27 9.78 28.30
C ASP A 575 18.05 10.18 29.15
N GLY A 576 17.17 11.03 28.60
CA GLY A 576 16.00 11.59 29.30
C GLY A 576 16.32 12.79 30.20
N SER A 577 17.56 13.27 30.22
CA SER A 577 17.90 14.48 30.99
C SER A 577 17.29 15.74 30.37
N LEU A 578 16.93 16.72 31.20
CA LEU A 578 16.52 18.06 30.77
C LEU A 578 17.67 19.05 30.98
N TYR A 579 18.13 19.68 29.91
CA TYR A 579 19.14 20.73 29.95
C TYR A 579 18.45 22.09 30.01
N VAL A 580 18.79 22.85 31.04
CA VAL A 580 18.23 24.18 31.33
C VAL A 580 19.32 25.22 31.12
N GLY A 581 19.12 26.10 30.14
CA GLY A 581 19.90 27.32 29.97
C GLY A 581 19.44 28.37 30.99
N ASP A 582 19.94 28.29 32.21
CA ASP A 582 19.63 29.19 33.32
C ASP A 582 20.55 30.44 33.29
N PHE A 583 20.48 31.16 32.17
CA PHE A 583 21.27 32.34 31.85
C PHE A 583 22.79 32.11 31.89
N ASN A 584 23.44 32.33 33.04
CA ASN A 584 24.90 32.21 33.16
C ASN A 584 25.40 30.78 33.38
N TYR A 585 24.49 29.84 33.68
CA TYR A 585 24.81 28.43 33.82
C TYR A 585 23.91 27.59 32.91
N ILE A 586 24.49 26.57 32.28
CA ILE A 586 23.73 25.45 31.74
C ILE A 586 23.71 24.36 32.82
N ARG A 587 22.49 23.93 33.16
CA ARG A 587 22.22 22.99 34.25
C ARG A 587 21.53 21.76 33.69
N ARG A 588 22.02 20.57 34.02
CA ARG A 588 21.43 19.30 33.60
C ARG A 588 20.60 18.75 34.75
N ILE A 589 19.31 18.52 34.50
CA ILE A 589 18.40 17.79 35.38
C ILE A 589 18.41 16.34 34.92
N PHE A 590 18.85 15.43 35.76
CA PHE A 590 18.85 13.99 35.50
C PHE A 590 17.46 13.39 35.73
N PRO A 591 17.15 12.23 35.10
CA PRO A 591 15.92 11.47 35.39
C PRO A 591 15.71 11.13 36.87
N SER A 592 16.80 11.08 37.66
CA SER A 592 16.75 10.89 39.11
C SER A 592 16.18 12.09 39.89
N GLY A 593 15.92 13.22 39.23
CA GLY A 593 15.47 14.46 39.85
C GLY A 593 16.59 15.33 40.43
N ASN A 594 17.85 14.94 40.24
CA ASN A 594 19.01 15.74 40.64
C ASN A 594 19.45 16.70 39.53
N VAL A 595 20.07 17.81 39.92
CA VAL A 595 20.61 18.85 39.05
C VAL A 595 22.09 19.00 39.27
N THR A 596 22.84 19.15 38.19
CA THR A 596 24.23 19.58 38.22
C THR A 596 24.49 20.70 37.22
N ASN A 597 25.35 21.63 37.58
CA ASN A 597 25.88 22.63 36.65
C ASN A 597 26.91 21.96 35.75
N ILE A 598 26.75 22.10 34.42
CA ILE A 598 27.64 21.46 33.43
C ILE A 598 28.47 22.45 32.62
N LEU A 599 28.01 23.69 32.50
CA LEU A 599 28.74 24.74 31.79
C LEU A 599 28.45 26.10 32.44
N GLU A 600 29.50 26.90 32.64
CA GLU A 600 29.40 28.30 33.02
C GLU A 600 29.69 29.19 31.79
N LEU A 601 28.76 30.07 31.46
CA LEU A 601 28.93 31.04 30.37
C LEU A 601 29.53 32.32 30.95
N ARG A 602 30.85 32.48 30.80
CA ARG A 602 31.56 33.69 31.21
C ARG A 602 31.37 34.80 30.18
N TYR A 603 30.52 35.76 30.47
CA TYR A 603 30.45 37.01 29.72
C TYR A 603 31.42 38.04 30.29
N THR A 604 32.14 38.76 29.42
CA THR A 604 32.79 40.01 29.80
C THR A 604 31.71 41.00 30.23
N VAL A 605 31.96 41.68 31.36
CA VAL A 605 31.02 42.47 32.18
C VAL A 605 30.27 43.59 31.44
N LEU A 606 30.54 43.84 30.16
CA LEU A 606 29.99 44.96 29.40
C LEU A 606 28.50 44.82 28.98
N HIS A 607 27.92 43.62 28.96
CA HIS A 607 26.50 43.43 28.59
C HIS A 607 25.55 43.15 29.76
N ALA A 608 26.07 42.89 30.97
CA ALA A 608 25.23 42.65 32.15
C ALA A 608 24.69 43.97 32.78
N ALA A 609 25.32 45.11 32.50
CA ALA A 609 24.92 46.40 33.05
C ALA A 609 23.70 47.02 32.35
N SER A 610 23.38 46.62 31.12
CA SER A 610 22.26 47.16 30.34
C SER A 610 20.91 46.51 30.64
N TYR A 611 20.89 45.32 31.26
CA TYR A 611 19.63 44.63 31.61
C TYR A 611 19.10 44.95 33.02
N ASN A 612 19.84 45.71 33.83
CA ASN A 612 19.34 46.19 35.13
C ASN A 612 18.45 47.45 35.02
N TYR A 613 18.19 47.98 33.80
CA TYR A 613 17.39 49.20 33.60
C TYR A 613 16.19 49.04 32.65
N ALA A 614 15.83 47.83 32.22
CA ALA A 614 14.64 47.62 31.41
C ALA A 614 13.93 46.32 31.81
N LEU A 615 13.17 46.39 32.90
CA LEU A 615 11.91 45.67 33.16
C LEU A 615 11.29 46.17 34.47
#